data_AF-A0A9D9UXX0-F1
#
_entry.id   AF-A0A9D9UXX0-F1
#
_cell.length_a   1.000
_cell.length_b   1.000
_cell.length_c   1.000
_cell.angle_alpha   90.00
_cell.angle_beta   90.00
_cell.angle_gamma   90.00
#
_symmetry.space_group_name_H-M   'P 1'
#
loop_
_entity.id
_entity.type
_entity.pdbx_description
1 polymer ?
#
loop_
_entity_poly.entity_id
_entity_poly.type
_entity_poly.pdbx_seq_one_letter_code
_entity_poly.pdbx_strand_id
1 'polypeptide(L)' 'TIIGHFPILLGDGTAVDIVPAMQKVVEYALALDGKNIRWIPLVTGDKALEATGARLPKEVLV' A
#
# COMPACT_ATOMS: atom_id res chain seq x y z
N THR A 1 10.19 -0.69 17.13
CA THR A 1 9.34 0.51 17.35
C THR A 1 8.56 0.83 16.09
N ILE A 2 7.24 1.05 16.18
CA ILE A 2 6.46 1.53 15.03
C ILE A 2 6.78 3.01 14.82
N ILE A 3 7.24 3.36 13.63
CA ILE A 3 7.70 4.73 13.31
C ILE A 3 6.66 5.54 12.53
N GLY A 4 5.56 4.93 12.08
CA GLY A 4 4.49 5.65 11.41
C GLY A 4 3.48 4.76 10.69
N HIS A 5 2.49 5.43 10.09
CA HIS A 5 1.47 4.85 9.22
C HIS A 5 1.76 5.31 7.79
N PHE A 6 1.91 4.37 6.88
CA PHE A 6 2.30 4.63 5.50
C PHE A 6 1.20 4.13 4.56
N PRO A 7 0.54 5.02 3.78
CA PRO A 7 -0.41 4.59 2.78
C PRO A 7 0.28 3.77 1.70
N ILE A 8 -0.39 2.73 1.22
CA ILE A 8 0.09 1.90 0.12
C ILE A 8 -1.02 1.67 -0.89
N LEU A 9 -0.75 2.05 -2.14
CA LEU A 9 -1.66 1.80 -3.25
C LEU A 9 -1.42 0.37 -3.73
N LEU A 10 -2.45 -0.47 -3.64
CA LEU A 10 -2.33 -1.87 -4.05
C LEU A 10 -2.21 -2.01 -5.58
N GLY A 11 -2.86 -1.11 -6.32
CA GLY A 11 -2.87 -1.11 -7.78
C GLY A 11 -3.51 -2.37 -8.41
N ASP A 12 -3.30 -2.50 -9.72
CA ASP A 12 -3.81 -3.57 -10.56
C ASP A 12 -2.70 -4.21 -11.40
N GLY A 13 -3.03 -5.27 -12.15
CA GLY A 13 -2.08 -5.98 -13.02
C GLY A 13 -0.87 -6.50 -12.22
N THR A 14 0.33 -6.21 -12.70
CA THR A 14 1.59 -6.66 -12.08
C THR A 14 1.81 -6.11 -10.66
N ALA A 15 1.10 -5.04 -10.26
CA ALA A 15 1.20 -4.52 -8.90
C ALA A 15 0.77 -5.55 -7.85
N VAL A 16 -0.13 -6.49 -8.19
CA VAL A 16 -0.57 -7.58 -7.31
C VAL A 16 0.61 -8.44 -6.84
N ASP A 17 1.64 -8.60 -7.68
CA ASP A 17 2.84 -9.38 -7.35
C ASP A 17 3.96 -8.48 -6.79
N ILE A 18 4.14 -7.29 -7.38
CA ILE A 18 5.25 -6.39 -7.05
C ILE A 18 5.07 -5.74 -5.66
N VAL A 19 3.85 -5.30 -5.32
CA VAL A 19 3.61 -4.56 -4.07
C VAL A 19 3.93 -5.42 -2.83
N PRO A 20 3.44 -6.67 -2.71
CA PRO A 20 3.80 -7.53 -1.59
C PRO A 20 5.30 -7.86 -1.54
N ALA A 21 5.95 -8.00 -2.69
CA ALA A 21 7.40 -8.23 -2.74
C ALA A 21 8.19 -7.01 -2.23
N MET A 22 7.78 -5.81 -2.64
CA MET A 22 8.37 -4.55 -2.19
C MET A 22 8.19 -4.36 -0.68
N GLN A 23 6.99 -4.62 -0.14
CA GLN A 23 6.74 -4.52 1.31
C GLN A 23 7.72 -5.37 2.12
N LYS A 24 7.99 -6.61 1.69
CA LYS A 24 8.95 -7.50 2.37
C LYS A 24 10.36 -6.91 2.43
N VAL A 25 10.82 -6.28 1.34
CA VAL A 25 12.15 -5.64 1.30
C VAL A 25 12.21 -4.45 2.25
N VAL A 26 11.17 -3.60 2.25
CA VAL A 26 11.09 -2.43 3.14
C VAL A 26 11.02 -2.86 4.60
N GLU A 27 10.17 -3.83 4.93
CA GLU A 27 10.04 -4.38 6.29
C GLU A 27 11.34 -5.00 6.78
N TYR A 28 12.04 -5.75 5.93
CA TYR A 28 13.35 -6.31 6.25
C TYR A 28 14.36 -5.20 6.57
N ALA A 29 14.46 -4.17 5.72
CA ALA A 29 15.37 -3.06 5.94
C ALA A 29 15.07 -2.30 7.25
N LEU A 30 13.80 -2.06 7.56
CA LEU A 30 13.39 -1.41 8.81
C LEU A 30 13.71 -2.27 10.03
N ALA A 31 13.56 -3.59 9.92
CA ALA A 31 13.86 -4.52 10.99
C ALA A 31 15.35 -4.52 11.38
N LEU A 32 16.27 -4.26 10.43
CA LEU A 32 17.70 -4.09 10.72
C LEU A 32 17.98 -2.95 11.71
N ASP A 33 17.14 -1.92 11.72
CA ASP A 33 17.19 -0.77 12.62
C ASP A 33 16.27 -0.92 13.86
N GLY A 34 15.62 -2.08 14.05
CA GLY A 34 14.61 -2.28 15.09
C GLY A 34 13.34 -1.42 14.89
N LYS A 35 13.13 -0.90 13.68
CA LYS A 35 11.98 -0.09 13.29
C LYS A 35 10.93 -0.96 12.61
N ASN A 36 9.70 -0.47 12.58
CA ASN A 36 8.59 -1.08 11.85
C ASN A 36 7.61 0.02 11.41
N ILE A 37 6.78 -0.24 10.41
CA ILE A 37 5.73 0.66 9.95
C ILE A 37 4.39 -0.06 9.90
N ARG A 38 3.30 0.69 9.83
CA ARG A 38 1.98 0.14 9.57
C ARG A 38 1.52 0.56 8.18
N TRP A 39 1.33 -0.40 7.31
CA TRP A 39 0.75 -0.17 5.99
C TRP A 39 -0.74 0.13 6.11
N ILE A 40 -1.19 1.18 5.42
CA ILE A 40 -2.60 1.52 5.26
C ILE A 40 -2.97 1.24 3.81
N PRO A 41 -3.63 0.10 3.50
CA PRO A 41 -3.94 -0.27 2.13
C PRO A 41 -5.03 0.65 1.57
N LEU A 42 -4.78 1.18 0.37
CA LEU A 42 -5.71 1.99 -0.39
C LEU A 42 -5.99 1.32 -1.73
N VAL A 43 -7.27 1.15 -2.04
CA VAL A 43 -7.72 0.55 -3.31
C VAL A 43 -7.80 1.65 -4.37
N THR A 44 -7.13 1.44 -5.49
CA THR A 44 -7.06 2.37 -6.62
C THR A 44 -7.17 1.62 -7.94
N GLY A 45 -7.38 2.34 -9.03
CA GLY A 45 -7.36 1.79 -10.38
C GLY A 45 -8.67 1.08 -10.74
N ASP A 46 -8.60 0.04 -11.56
CA ASP A 46 -9.78 -0.64 -12.10
C ASP A 46 -10.56 -1.37 -11.00
N LYS A 47 -9.89 -1.95 -10.00
CA LYS A 47 -10.59 -2.48 -8.81
C LYS A 47 -11.37 -1.41 -8.04
N ALA A 48 -10.81 -0.19 -7.93
CA ALA A 48 -11.53 0.92 -7.29
C ALA A 48 -12.71 1.38 -8.14
N LEU A 49 -12.53 1.44 -9.47
CA LEU A 49 -13.58 1.79 -10.42
C LEU A 49 -14.76 0.81 -10.34
N GLU A 50 -14.48 -0.49 -10.30
CA GLU A 50 -15.50 -1.54 -10.17
C GLU A 50 -16.27 -1.44 -8.86
N ALA A 51 -15.58 -1.17 -7.75
CA ALA A 51 -16.20 -1.11 -6.43
C ALA A 51 -16.94 0.20 -6.13
N THR A 52 -16.48 1.33 -6.68
CA THR A 52 -16.91 2.67 -6.24
C THR A 52 -17.38 3.58 -7.37
N GLY A 53 -17.17 3.20 -8.63
CA GLY A 53 -17.40 4.07 -9.78
C GLY A 53 -16.30 5.11 -10.01
N ALA A 54 -15.21 5.09 -9.22
CA ALA A 54 -14.08 6.00 -9.37
C ALA A 54 -12.73 5.26 -9.26
N ARG A 55 -11.78 5.57 -10.16
CA ARG A 55 -10.41 5.02 -10.09
C ARG A 55 -9.60 5.56 -8.91
N LEU A 56 -9.94 6.74 -8.44
CA LEU A 56 -9.31 7.39 -7.30
C LEU A 56 -10.43 7.90 -6.37
N PRO A 57 -10.93 7.03 -5.48
CA PRO A 57 -11.96 7.42 -4.51
C PRO A 57 -11.49 8.58 -3.63
N LYS A 58 -12.41 9.37 -3.10
CA LYS A 58 -12.07 10.55 -2.29
C LYS A 58 -11.26 10.19 -1.06
N GLU A 59 -11.46 9.00 -0.54
CA GLU A 59 -10.79 8.41 0.61
C GLU A 59 -9.28 8.21 0.37
N VAL A 60 -8.82 8.23 -0.89
CA VAL A 60 -7.40 8.11 -1.26
C VAL A 60 -6.70 9.48 -1.35
N LEU A 61 -7.45 10.58 -1.42
CA LEU A 61 -6.92 11.94 -1.63
C LEU A 61 -6.66 12.73 -0.33
N VAL A 62 -6.91 12.11 0.82
CA VAL A 62 -6.80 12.71 2.17
C VAL A 62 -5.65 12.09 2.95
#